data_AF-A0A6P0HHY7-F1
#
_entry.id   AF-A0A6P0HHY7-F1
#
_cell.length_a   1.000
_cell.length_b   1.000
_cell.length_c   1.000
_cell.angle_alpha   90.00
_cell.angle_beta   90.00
_cell.angle_gamma   90.00
#
_symmetry.space_group_name_H-M   'P 1'
#
loop_
_entity.id
_entity.type
_entity.pdbx_description
1 polymer ?
#
loop_
_entity_poly.entity_id
_entity_poly.type
_entity_poly.pdbx_seq_one_letter_code
_entity_poly.pdbx_strand_id
1 'polypeptide(L)'
;MPPPLERIADRLGLGPDDLAYLRRFDDAHLEALDTAVAMAQHREDHEVRRSMRDAVRLVPAPLRRRVAATLFPRDEPVAEAPRGTPETSPAEASP
;
A
#
# COMPACT_ATOMS: atom_id res chain seq x y z
N MET A 1 -16.58 13.14 -1.49
CA MET A 1 -16.15 11.83 -0.95
C MET A 1 -17.40 10.96 -0.86
N PRO A 2 -17.39 9.73 -1.39
CA PRO A 2 -18.57 8.87 -1.36
C PRO A 2 -19.01 8.54 0.08
N PRO A 3 -20.32 8.33 0.33
CA PRO A 3 -20.87 7.88 1.60
C PRO A 3 -20.24 6.57 2.11
N PRO A 4 -20.21 6.34 3.44
CA PRO A 4 -19.57 5.17 4.03
C PRO A 4 -20.13 3.84 3.48
N LEU A 5 -21.45 3.76 3.31
CA LEU A 5 -22.12 2.58 2.78
C LEU A 5 -21.68 2.25 1.34
N GLU A 6 -21.55 3.26 0.48
CA GLU A 6 -21.11 3.08 -0.92
C GLU A 6 -19.65 2.61 -0.97
N ARG A 7 -18.77 3.17 -0.12
CA ARG A 7 -17.37 2.73 -0.03
C ARG A 7 -17.24 1.26 0.39
N ILE A 8 -18.03 0.85 1.38
CA ILE A 8 -18.05 -0.54 1.85
C ILE A 8 -18.62 -1.46 0.77
N ALA A 9 -19.69 -1.04 0.09
CA ALA A 9 -20.31 -1.79 -1.01
C ALA A 9 -19.30 -2.09 -2.12
N ASP A 10 -18.60 -1.06 -2.58
CA ASP A 10 -17.61 -1.17 -3.65
C ASP A 10 -16.42 -2.02 -3.23
N ARG A 11 -15.94 -1.86 -1.99
CA ARG A 11 -14.76 -2.56 -1.48
C ARG A 11 -14.99 -4.05 -1.26
N LEU A 12 -16.18 -4.43 -0.80
CA LEU A 12 -16.52 -5.82 -0.48
C LEU A 12 -17.33 -6.52 -1.57
N GLY A 13 -17.74 -5.81 -2.62
CA GLY A 13 -18.58 -6.36 -3.70
C GLY A 13 -19.95 -6.82 -3.20
N LEU A 14 -20.57 -6.05 -2.30
CA LEU A 14 -21.78 -6.46 -1.59
C LEU A 14 -23.01 -6.48 -2.50
N GLY A 15 -23.85 -7.50 -2.32
CA GLY A 15 -25.12 -7.62 -3.01
C GLY A 15 -26.22 -6.73 -2.41
N PRO A 16 -27.39 -6.64 -3.08
CA PRO A 16 -28.50 -5.81 -2.63
C PRO A 16 -29.03 -6.20 -1.24
N ASP A 17 -28.99 -7.49 -0.88
CA ASP A 17 -29.44 -7.99 0.42
C ASP A 17 -28.49 -7.56 1.56
N ASP A 18 -27.18 -7.61 1.33
CA ASP A 18 -26.16 -7.16 2.30
C ASP A 18 -26.24 -5.64 2.51
N LEU A 19 -26.50 -4.88 1.45
CA LEU A 19 -26.70 -3.43 1.53
C LEU A 19 -27.97 -3.08 2.30
N ALA A 20 -29.07 -3.81 2.09
CA ALA A 20 -30.29 -3.63 2.85
C ALA A 20 -30.05 -3.86 4.35
N TYR A 21 -29.24 -4.86 4.69
CA TYR A 21 -28.83 -5.10 6.07
C TYR A 21 -27.97 -3.96 6.63
N LEU A 22 -27.00 -3.45 5.88
CA LEU A 22 -26.10 -2.39 6.36
C LEU A 22 -26.79 -1.02 6.52
N ARG A 23 -27.86 -0.75 5.78
CA ARG A 23 -28.65 0.50 5.89
C ARG A 23 -29.28 0.75 7.26
N ARG A 24 -29.35 -0.26 8.13
CA ARG A 24 -29.91 -0.12 9.49
C ARG A 24 -28.92 0.47 10.49
N PHE A 25 -27.65 0.60 10.13
CA PHE A 25 -26.60 1.18 10.96
C PHE A 25 -26.39 2.65 10.61
N ASP A 26 -25.99 3.45 11.60
CA ASP A 26 -25.63 4.84 11.36
C ASP A 26 -24.24 4.98 10.71
N ASP A 27 -23.92 6.20 10.27
CA ASP A 27 -22.65 6.50 9.61
C ASP A 27 -21.44 6.21 10.50
N ALA A 28 -21.53 6.37 11.82
CA ALA A 28 -20.41 6.11 12.72
C ALA A 28 -20.06 4.61 12.77
N HIS A 29 -21.08 3.75 12.81
CA HIS A 29 -20.90 2.31 12.73
C HIS A 29 -20.37 1.88 11.36
N LEU A 30 -20.86 2.49 10.28
CA LEU A 30 -20.37 2.20 8.93
C LEU A 30 -18.92 2.65 8.72
N GLU A 31 -18.53 3.80 9.25
CA GLU A 31 -17.13 4.28 9.22
C GLU A 31 -16.19 3.36 10.02
N ALA A 32 -16.64 2.87 11.18
CA ALA A 32 -15.89 1.89 11.96
C ALA A 32 -15.70 0.56 11.19
N LEU A 33 -16.75 0.11 10.49
CA LEU A 33 -16.67 -1.08 9.63
C LEU A 33 -15.72 -0.84 8.44
N ASP A 34 -15.84 0.28 7.75
CA ASP A 34 -14.97 0.64 6.62
C ASP A 34 -13.49 0.64 7.04
N THR A 35 -13.20 1.20 8.22
CA THR A 35 -11.85 1.22 8.81
C THR A 35 -11.37 -0.19 9.14
N ALA A 36 -12.20 -1.02 9.78
CA ALA A 36 -11.83 -2.39 10.14
C ALA A 36 -11.54 -3.24 8.89
N VAL A 37 -12.35 -3.09 7.83
CA VAL A 37 -12.14 -3.76 6.54
C VAL A 37 -10.83 -3.29 5.90
N ALA A 38 -10.56 -1.98 5.90
CA ALA A 38 -9.32 -1.44 5.35
C ALA A 38 -8.08 -2.02 6.07
N MET A 39 -8.13 -2.11 7.40
CA MET A 39 -7.05 -2.68 8.20
C MET A 39 -6.86 -4.17 7.94
N ALA A 40 -7.95 -4.93 7.80
CA ALA A 40 -7.91 -6.36 7.49
C ALA A 40 -7.27 -6.61 6.12
N GLN A 41 -7.72 -5.89 5.09
CA GLN A 41 -7.15 -5.99 3.74
C GLN A 41 -5.67 -5.59 3.73
N HIS A 42 -5.31 -4.50 4.40
CA HIS A 42 -3.91 -4.07 4.48
C HIS A 42 -3.01 -5.15 5.12
N ARG A 43 -3.51 -5.80 6.18
CA ARG A 43 -2.79 -6.90 6.84
C ARG A 43 -2.65 -8.10 5.91
N GLU A 44 -3.72 -8.51 5.25
CA GLU A 44 -3.73 -9.62 4.30
C GLU A 44 -2.73 -9.36 3.15
N ASP A 45 -2.79 -8.18 2.53
CA ASP A 45 -1.86 -7.78 1.46
C ASP A 45 -0.40 -7.88 1.91
N HIS A 46 -0.11 -7.48 3.15
CA HIS A 46 1.22 -7.58 3.71
C HIS A 46 1.67 -9.03 3.93
N GLU A 47 0.77 -9.88 4.43
CA GLU A 47 1.03 -11.32 4.62
C GLU A 47 1.21 -12.03 3.27
N VAL A 48 0.39 -11.73 2.26
CA VAL A 48 0.53 -12.22 0.89
C VAL A 48 1.86 -11.78 0.30
N ARG A 49 2.22 -10.49 0.40
CA ARG A 49 3.49 -9.97 -0.10
C ARG A 49 4.68 -10.67 0.56
N ARG A 50 4.62 -10.90 1.88
CA ARG A 50 5.64 -11.65 2.61
C ARG A 50 5.76 -13.08 2.10
N SER A 51 4.64 -13.79 1.98
CA SER A 51 4.58 -15.17 1.48
C SER A 51 5.16 -15.27 0.06
N MET A 52 4.77 -14.36 -0.85
CA MET A 52 5.32 -14.31 -2.20
C MET A 52 6.83 -14.07 -2.19
N ARG A 53 7.33 -13.19 -1.32
CA ARG A 53 8.78 -12.94 -1.19
C ARG A 53 9.53 -14.17 -0.69
N ASP A 54 8.95 -14.91 0.25
CA ASP A 54 9.50 -16.19 0.71
C ASP A 54 9.50 -17.24 -0.42
N ALA A 55 8.44 -17.31 -1.23
CA ALA A 55 8.39 -18.18 -2.41
C ALA A 55 9.48 -17.82 -3.45
N VAL A 56 9.79 -16.54 -3.66
CA VAL A 56 10.90 -16.12 -4.55
C VAL A 56 12.26 -16.70 -4.10
N ARG A 57 12.45 -16.99 -2.81
CA ARG A 57 13.70 -17.60 -2.33
C ARG A 57 13.87 -19.03 -2.85
N LEU A 58 12.79 -19.72 -3.19
CA LEU A 58 12.80 -21.05 -3.78
C LEU A 58 13.16 -21.05 -5.28
N VAL A 59 13.10 -19.88 -5.93
CA VAL A 59 13.51 -19.71 -7.33
C VAL A 59 15.03 -19.87 -7.45
N PRO A 60 15.53 -20.58 -8.48
CA PRO A 60 16.96 -20.66 -8.78
C PRO A 60 17.63 -19.28 -8.83
N ALA A 61 18.84 -19.19 -8.26
CA ALA A 61 19.56 -17.92 -8.11
C ALA A 61 19.65 -17.06 -9.39
N PRO A 62 19.89 -17.64 -10.59
CA PRO A 62 19.96 -16.85 -11.83
C PRO A 62 18.65 -16.14 -12.20
N LEU A 63 17.49 -16.71 -11.84
CA LEU A 63 16.17 -16.21 -12.20
C LEU A 63 15.55 -15.32 -11.12
N ARG A 64 16.04 -15.43 -9.88
CA ARG A 64 15.46 -14.78 -8.70
C ARG A 64 15.29 -13.27 -8.88
N ARG A 65 16.30 -12.56 -9.41
CA ARG A 65 16.24 -11.11 -9.63
C ARG A 65 15.13 -10.71 -10.59
N ARG A 66 14.97 -11.47 -11.69
CA ARG A 66 13.95 -11.20 -12.70
C ARG A 66 12.55 -11.45 -12.15
N VAL A 67 12.35 -12.58 -11.46
CA VAL A 67 11.07 -12.92 -10.84
C VAL A 67 10.70 -11.89 -9.76
N ALA A 68 11.66 -11.47 -8.93
CA ALA A 68 11.44 -10.42 -7.93
C ALA A 68 11.01 -9.09 -8.58
N ALA A 69 11.69 -8.65 -9.64
CA ALA A 69 11.35 -7.41 -10.33
C ALA A 69 9.96 -7.44 -10.99
N THR A 70 9.52 -8.60 -11.49
CA THR A 70 8.17 -8.77 -12.06
C THR A 70 7.08 -8.76 -10.98
N LEU A 71 7.29 -9.44 -9.86
CA LEU A 71 6.30 -9.57 -8.79
C LEU A 71 6.24 -8.35 -7.87
N PHE A 72 7.34 -7.61 -7.73
CA PHE A 72 7.47 -6.47 -6.83
C PHE A 72 8.05 -5.23 -7.54
N PRO A 73 7.41 -4.69 -8.59
CA PRO A 73 7.95 -3.61 -9.41
C PRO A 73 8.09 -2.27 -8.65
N ARG A 74 7.38 -2.09 -7.54
CA ARG A 74 7.43 -0.87 -6.70
C ARG A 74 8.43 -0.95 -5.56
N ASP A 75 9.11 -2.09 -5.40
CA ASP A 75 10.15 -2.29 -4.38
C ASP A 75 11.56 -2.02 -4.92
N GLU A 76 11.70 -1.55 -6.17
CA GLU A 76 12.98 -1.04 -6.64
C GLU A 76 13.41 0.13 -5.74
N PRO A 77 14.64 0.10 -5.20
CA PRO A 77 15.14 1.24 -4.46
C PRO A 77 15.11 2.42 -5.41
N VAL A 78 14.30 3.43 -5.10
CA VAL A 78 14.46 4.76 -5.69
C VAL A 78 15.92 5.09 -5.47
N ALA A 79 16.70 5.16 -6.55
CA ALA A 79 18.11 5.48 -6.50
C ALA A 79 18.25 6.67 -5.57
N GLU A 80 18.96 6.48 -4.46
CA GLU A 80 19.21 7.48 -3.43
C GLU A 80 19.61 8.76 -4.16
N ALA A 81 18.75 9.78 -4.11
CA ALA A 81 19.03 11.06 -4.74
C ALA A 81 20.45 11.48 -4.31
N PRO A 82 21.33 11.91 -5.23
CA PRO A 82 22.70 12.20 -4.89
C PRO A 82 22.68 13.19 -3.73
N ARG A 83 23.21 12.76 -2.58
CA ARG A 83 23.35 13.63 -1.40
C ARG A 83 24.10 14.85 -1.88
N GLY A 84 23.42 16.00 -1.85
CA GLY A 84 23.98 17.27 -2.29
C GLY A 84 25.37 17.43 -1.72
N THR A 85 26.34 17.66 -2.60
CA THR A 85 27.67 18.11 -2.21
C THR A 85 27.50 19.34 -1.31
N PRO A 86 28.14 19.41 -0.13
CA PRO A 86 28.09 20.63 0.67
C PRO A 86 28.69 21.76 -0.17
N GLU A 87 27.88 22.77 -0.50
CA GLU A 87 28.38 24.02 -1.03
C GLU A 87 29.36 24.60 -0.01
N THR A 88 30.64 24.55 -0.36
CA THR A 88 31.69 25.34 0.28
C THR A 88 31.35 26.81 0.06
N SER A 89 30.81 27.43 1.10
CA SER A 89 30.65 28.87 1.24
C SER A 89 32.02 29.55 1.11
N PRO A 90 32.27 30.47 0.16
CA PRO A 90 33.44 31.32 0.21
C PRO A 90 33.12 32.50 1.13
N ALA A 91 33.85 32.55 2.25
CA ALA A 91 34.04 33.77 3.01
C ALA A 91 34.95 34.73 2.21
N GLU A 92 34.72 36.03 2.44
CA GLU A 92 35.59 37.17 2.17
C GLU A 92 35.78 37.64 0.72
N ALA A 93 35.22 38.81 0.40
CA ALA A 93 35.98 40.08 0.38
C ALA A 93 35.11 41.18 -0.27
N SER A 94 34.65 42.14 0.52
CA SER A 94 34.10 43.41 0.03
C SER A 94 35.16 44.52 0.13
N PRO A 95 35.16 45.47 -0.82
CA PRO A 95 36.25 46.43 -1.07
C PRO A 95 36.37 47.57 -0.04
#